data_AF-A0AAU3JQ27-F1
#
_entry.id   AF-A0AAU3JQ27-F1
#
_cell.length_a   1.000
_cell.length_b   1.000
_cell.length_c   1.000
_cell.angle_alpha   90.00
_cell.angle_beta   90.00
_cell.angle_gamma   90.00
#
_symmetry.space_group_name_H-M   'P 1'
#
loop_
_entity.id
_entity.type
_entity.pdbx_description
1 polymer ?
#
loop_
_entity_poly.entity_id
_entity_poly.type
_entity_poly.pdbx_seq_one_letter_code
_entity_poly.pdbx_strand_id
1 'polypeptide(L)'
;MQVVRSGAAVRALLERMIGECGEEVAACQPGGPGPPEVLDDALPRDIAMLERGVRLYSLYQHASRFDGPTIEYATKAMRADAEIRTATTLPPRMIIVDRRTALLTHRSSDASAVIVQEPSIVSYLYEVFSRAWEGASLFTTAKAPDQTETWNGTQHLLLQLLGDGLTVAAISKRLGIAERTCQGYPTGLFNDLGVSDRFQAGVMAHARGLVDPARVTASPRKSNRRT
;
A
#
# COMPACT_ATOMS: atom_id res chain seq x y z
N MET A 1 11.12 -27.50 -8.23
CA MET A 1 10.61 -26.62 -7.15
C MET A 1 11.29 -27.04 -5.85
N GLN A 2 11.91 -26.10 -5.13
CA GLN A 2 12.67 -26.38 -3.91
C GLN A 2 12.08 -25.56 -2.75
N VAL A 3 12.03 -26.14 -1.54
CA VAL A 3 11.55 -25.43 -0.34
C VAL A 3 12.72 -25.12 0.57
N VAL A 4 12.84 -23.86 0.98
CA VAL A 4 13.81 -23.37 1.97
C VAL A 4 13.05 -23.07 3.26
N ARG A 5 13.48 -23.65 4.38
CA ARG A 5 12.72 -23.64 5.65
C ARG A 5 13.29 -22.77 6.76
N SER A 6 14.20 -21.84 6.44
CA SER A 6 14.75 -20.91 7.44
C SER A 6 14.88 -19.49 6.88
N GLY A 7 14.53 -18.49 7.70
CA GLY A 7 14.55 -17.09 7.26
C GLY A 7 15.95 -16.61 6.90
N ALA A 8 16.98 -17.09 7.62
CA ALA A 8 18.37 -16.81 7.28
C ALA A 8 18.77 -17.39 5.91
N ALA A 9 18.36 -18.63 5.60
CA ALA A 9 18.64 -19.24 4.32
C ALA A 9 17.86 -18.56 3.18
N VAL A 10 16.62 -18.13 3.42
CA VAL A 10 15.83 -17.34 2.46
C VAL A 10 16.50 -15.99 2.18
N ARG A 11 16.97 -15.28 3.21
CA ARG A 11 17.71 -14.01 3.04
C ARG A 11 19.01 -14.20 2.27
N ALA A 12 19.84 -15.18 2.63
CA ALA A 12 21.10 -15.46 1.94
C ALA A 12 20.86 -15.85 0.47
N LEU A 13 19.78 -16.58 0.19
CA LEU A 13 19.38 -16.91 -1.16
C LEU A 13 18.96 -15.67 -1.96
N LEU A 14 18.13 -14.81 -1.37
CA LEU A 14 17.70 -13.55 -1.99
C LEU A 14 18.89 -12.65 -2.30
N GLU A 15 19.82 -12.51 -1.35
CA GLU A 15 21.06 -11.75 -1.51
C GLU A 15 21.83 -12.24 -2.74
N ARG A 16 22.06 -13.54 -2.84
CA ARG A 16 22.78 -14.15 -3.97
C ARG A 16 22.04 -13.95 -5.28
N MET A 17 20.73 -14.19 -5.32
CA MET A 17 19.93 -14.05 -6.54
C MET A 17 19.88 -12.60 -7.05
N ILE A 18 19.75 -11.64 -6.13
CA ILE A 18 19.74 -10.21 -6.49
C ILE A 18 21.14 -9.74 -6.88
N GLY A 19 22.19 -10.26 -6.25
CA GLY A 19 23.59 -10.01 -6.63
C GLY A 19 23.95 -10.54 -8.02
N GLU A 20 23.38 -11.68 -8.43
CA GLU A 20 23.59 -12.31 -9.74
C GLU A 20 22.60 -11.80 -10.82
N CYS A 21 21.61 -10.96 -10.45
CA CYS A 21 20.57 -10.46 -11.35
C CYS A 21 21.16 -9.55 -12.44
N GLY A 22 20.75 -9.80 -13.69
CA GLY A 22 21.26 -9.11 -14.87
C GLY A 22 20.27 -8.21 -15.61
N GLU A 23 18.96 -8.40 -15.43
CA GLU A 23 17.94 -7.69 -16.21
C GLU A 23 16.91 -6.98 -15.34
N GLU A 24 16.20 -7.73 -14.50
CA GLU A 24 15.10 -7.17 -13.71
C GLU A 24 14.70 -8.00 -12.48
N VAL A 25 14.16 -7.30 -11.50
CA VAL A 25 13.47 -7.87 -10.35
C VAL A 25 12.05 -7.30 -10.27
N ALA A 26 11.07 -8.19 -10.19
CA ALA A 26 9.66 -7.87 -9.99
C ALA A 26 9.18 -8.43 -8.64
N ALA A 27 8.66 -7.58 -7.76
CA ALA A 27 8.28 -7.96 -6.40
C ALA A 27 6.85 -7.52 -6.04
N CYS A 28 6.10 -8.43 -5.42
CA CYS A 28 4.85 -8.13 -4.71
C CYS A 28 5.09 -8.21 -3.21
N GLN A 29 4.83 -7.11 -2.49
CA GLN A 29 5.01 -6.99 -1.05
C GLN A 29 3.66 -6.74 -0.34
N PRO A 30 2.82 -7.79 -0.16
CA PRO A 30 1.62 -7.70 0.65
C PRO A 30 1.95 -7.73 2.16
N GLY A 31 1.04 -7.21 2.98
CA GLY A 31 1.13 -7.28 4.45
C GLY A 31 1.30 -5.93 5.15
N GLY A 32 1.12 -4.81 4.46
CA GLY A 32 1.30 -3.47 5.03
C GLY A 32 2.77 -3.12 5.32
N PRO A 33 3.04 -2.23 6.29
CA PRO A 33 4.39 -1.82 6.71
C PRO A 33 5.35 -3.00 6.87
N GLY A 34 6.47 -2.98 6.15
CA GLY A 34 7.58 -3.89 6.44
C GLY A 34 8.25 -3.49 7.76
N PRO A 35 8.78 -4.43 8.56
CA PRO A 35 9.63 -4.08 9.69
C PRO A 35 10.78 -3.18 9.21
N PRO A 36 11.09 -2.06 9.89
CA PRO A 36 12.13 -1.12 9.46
C PRO A 36 13.46 -1.81 9.20
N GLU A 37 13.85 -2.73 10.08
CA GLU A 37 15.07 -3.53 9.99
C GLU A 37 15.18 -4.30 8.66
N VAL A 38 14.06 -4.82 8.14
CA VAL A 38 14.04 -5.56 6.87
C VAL A 38 14.21 -4.61 5.68
N LEU A 39 13.67 -3.39 5.77
CA LEU A 39 13.81 -2.37 4.73
C LEU A 39 15.22 -1.77 4.73
N ASP A 40 15.79 -1.54 5.91
CA ASP A 40 17.15 -1.05 6.09
C ASP A 40 18.19 -2.07 5.60
N ASP A 41 17.97 -3.36 5.85
CA ASP A 41 18.81 -4.44 5.31
C ASP A 41 18.67 -4.56 3.78
N ALA A 42 17.46 -4.34 3.24
CA ALA A 42 17.18 -4.49 1.82
C ALA A 42 17.73 -3.33 0.97
N LEU A 43 17.67 -2.11 1.48
CA LEU A 43 17.94 -0.90 0.68
C LEU A 43 19.35 -0.86 0.06
N PRO A 44 20.46 -1.14 0.78
CA PRO A 44 21.79 -1.11 0.18
C PRO A 44 21.93 -2.10 -0.97
N ARG A 45 21.37 -3.30 -0.82
CA ARG A 45 21.36 -4.33 -1.86
C ARG A 45 20.55 -3.88 -3.09
N ASP A 46 19.38 -3.31 -2.87
CA ASP A 46 18.50 -2.88 -3.96
C ASP A 46 19.10 -1.69 -4.72
N ILE A 47 19.74 -0.75 -4.03
CA ILE A 47 20.52 0.34 -4.65
C ILE A 47 21.68 -0.22 -5.46
N ALA A 48 22.49 -1.11 -4.89
CA ALA A 48 23.62 -1.71 -5.59
C ALA A 48 23.19 -2.53 -6.81
N MET A 49 21.97 -3.06 -6.83
CA MET A 49 21.37 -3.70 -7.99
C MET A 49 20.97 -2.69 -9.06
N LEU A 50 20.28 -1.62 -8.68
CA LEU A 50 19.87 -0.54 -9.58
C LEU A 50 21.07 0.17 -10.24
N GLU A 51 22.15 0.41 -9.49
CA GLU A 51 23.39 1.00 -10.00
C GLU A 51 24.07 0.15 -11.09
N ARG A 52 23.79 -1.16 -11.16
CA ARG A 52 24.24 -2.03 -12.25
C ARG A 52 23.35 -1.95 -13.50
N GLY A 53 22.29 -1.13 -13.47
CA GLY A 53 21.31 -0.99 -14.56
C GLY A 53 20.19 -2.03 -14.57
N VAL A 54 20.05 -2.81 -13.50
CA VAL A 54 18.95 -3.78 -13.34
C VAL A 54 17.67 -3.04 -12.98
N ARG A 55 16.54 -3.39 -13.60
CA ARG A 55 15.24 -2.75 -13.32
C ARG A 55 14.60 -3.34 -12.06
N LEU A 56 14.10 -2.48 -11.17
CA LEU A 56 13.31 -2.90 -10.01
C LEU A 56 11.86 -2.45 -10.16
N TYR A 57 10.94 -3.40 -10.19
CA TYR A 57 9.50 -3.15 -10.12
C TYR A 57 8.95 -3.68 -8.80
N SER A 58 8.46 -2.79 -7.94
CA SER A 58 7.95 -3.17 -6.61
C SER A 58 6.50 -2.73 -6.39
N LEU A 59 5.65 -3.69 -6.04
CA LEU A 59 4.25 -3.48 -5.70
C LEU A 59 4.02 -3.55 -4.20
N TYR A 60 3.48 -2.48 -3.64
CA TYR A 60 3.04 -2.40 -2.24
C TYR A 60 1.52 -2.26 -2.13
N GLN A 61 0.98 -2.54 -0.95
CA GLN A 61 -0.41 -2.19 -0.68
C GLN A 61 -0.56 -0.68 -0.51
N HIS A 62 -1.71 -0.11 -0.86
CA HIS A 62 -1.99 1.32 -0.66
C HIS A 62 -1.73 1.80 0.78
N ALA A 63 -1.93 0.94 1.78
CA ALA A 63 -1.66 1.24 3.18
C ALA A 63 -0.18 1.62 3.44
N SER A 64 0.76 1.11 2.64
CA SER A 64 2.19 1.41 2.76
C SER A 64 2.53 2.88 2.46
N ARG A 65 1.62 3.65 1.83
CA ARG A 65 1.78 5.10 1.62
C ARG A 65 1.74 5.93 2.89
N PHE A 66 1.33 5.33 4.01
CA PHE A 66 1.25 5.97 5.32
C PHE A 66 2.27 5.43 6.31
N ASP A 67 3.17 4.57 5.83
CA ASP A 67 4.20 3.95 6.66
C ASP A 67 5.52 4.67 6.50
N GLY A 68 5.98 5.36 7.55
CA GLY A 68 7.22 6.15 7.52
C GLY A 68 8.43 5.37 6.99
N PRO A 69 8.76 4.19 7.54
CA PRO A 69 9.83 3.33 7.05
C PRO A 69 9.70 2.97 5.56
N THR A 70 8.50 2.55 5.12
CA THR A 70 8.28 2.21 3.70
C THR A 70 8.38 3.45 2.79
N ILE A 71 7.90 4.61 3.23
CA ILE A 71 8.05 5.88 2.50
C ILE A 71 9.53 6.24 2.36
N GLU A 72 10.31 6.12 3.43
CA GLU A 72 11.76 6.41 3.42
C GLU A 72 12.50 5.47 2.46
N TYR A 73 12.26 4.16 2.56
CA TYR A 73 12.79 3.16 1.63
C TYR A 73 12.41 3.49 0.19
N ALA A 74 11.13 3.70 -0.09
CA ALA A 74 10.63 3.95 -1.44
C ALA A 74 11.23 5.24 -2.02
N THR A 75 11.39 6.29 -1.20
CA THR A 75 12.04 7.54 -1.61
C THR A 75 13.49 7.33 -2.02
N LYS A 76 14.25 6.54 -1.25
CA LYS A 76 15.66 6.28 -1.56
C LYS A 76 15.80 5.36 -2.78
N ALA A 77 14.99 4.31 -2.87
CA ALA A 77 15.00 3.38 -4.00
C ALA A 77 14.57 4.07 -5.32
N MET A 78 13.52 4.90 -5.30
CA MET A 78 13.08 5.64 -6.50
C MET A 78 14.11 6.67 -6.98
N ARG A 79 14.94 7.22 -6.08
CA ARG A 79 16.07 8.09 -6.47
C ARG A 79 17.17 7.33 -7.20
N ALA A 80 17.24 6.01 -7.02
CA ALA A 80 18.09 5.11 -7.77
C ALA A 80 17.31 4.44 -8.92
N ASP A 81 16.26 5.07 -9.44
CA ASP A 81 15.47 4.60 -10.59
C ASP A 81 14.64 3.31 -10.35
N ALA A 82 14.35 2.96 -9.09
CA ALA A 82 13.34 1.93 -8.82
C ALA A 82 11.93 2.41 -9.22
N GLU A 83 11.17 1.53 -9.86
CA GLU A 83 9.75 1.76 -10.10
C GLU A 83 8.93 1.14 -8.98
N ILE A 84 8.19 1.99 -8.26
CA ILE A 84 7.35 1.55 -7.15
C ILE A 84 5.92 1.95 -7.43
N ARG A 85 5.00 0.99 -7.29
CA ARG A 85 3.56 1.18 -7.44
C ARG A 85 2.82 0.60 -6.26
N THR A 86 1.56 0.97 -6.13
CA THR A 86 0.68 0.50 -5.06
C THR A 86 -0.68 0.09 -5.60
N ALA A 87 -1.28 -0.93 -5.00
CA ALA A 87 -2.69 -1.32 -5.26
C ALA A 87 -3.45 -1.57 -3.96
N THR A 88 -4.79 -1.57 -4.01
CA THR A 88 -5.64 -1.92 -2.86
C THR A 88 -5.49 -3.39 -2.48
N THR A 89 -5.47 -4.26 -3.48
CA THR A 89 -5.29 -5.72 -3.35
C THR A 89 -4.09 -6.15 -4.17
N LEU A 90 -3.25 -7.02 -3.59
CA LEU A 90 -2.08 -7.57 -4.26
C LEU A 90 -2.17 -9.09 -4.34
N PRO A 91 -1.51 -9.70 -5.34
CA PRO A 91 -1.16 -11.11 -5.30
C PRO A 91 -0.39 -11.47 -4.01
N PRO A 92 -0.32 -12.77 -3.66
CA PRO A 92 0.56 -13.25 -2.61
C PRO A 92 2.01 -12.81 -2.81
N ARG A 93 2.77 -12.75 -1.72
CA ARG A 93 4.15 -12.29 -1.72
C ARG A 93 4.98 -13.12 -2.70
N MET A 94 5.62 -12.45 -3.65
CA MET A 94 6.49 -13.07 -4.64
C MET A 94 7.62 -12.13 -5.04
N ILE A 95 8.76 -12.69 -5.38
CA ILE A 95 9.91 -11.99 -5.99
C ILE A 95 10.34 -12.80 -7.20
N ILE A 96 10.38 -12.17 -8.37
CA ILE A 96 10.77 -12.79 -9.63
C ILE A 96 12.05 -12.11 -10.11
N VAL A 97 13.08 -12.90 -10.40
CA VAL A 97 14.39 -12.44 -10.85
C VAL A 97 14.63 -12.91 -12.28
N ASP A 98 14.97 -11.98 -13.16
CA ASP A 98 15.28 -12.17 -14.59
C ASP A 98 14.22 -12.99 -15.36
N ARG A 99 12.96 -12.97 -14.90
CA ARG A 99 11.87 -13.83 -15.40
C ARG A 99 12.22 -15.32 -15.45
N ARG A 100 13.19 -15.77 -14.65
CA ARG A 100 13.74 -17.13 -14.67
C ARG A 100 13.57 -17.86 -13.35
N THR A 101 13.60 -17.12 -12.25
CA THR A 101 13.42 -17.69 -10.91
C THR A 101 12.40 -16.88 -10.13
N ALA A 102 11.39 -17.55 -9.59
CA ALA A 102 10.42 -16.96 -8.68
C ALA A 102 10.62 -17.52 -7.27
N LEU A 103 10.57 -16.63 -6.28
CA LEU A 103 10.55 -16.94 -4.87
C LEU A 103 9.16 -16.58 -4.32
N LEU A 104 8.48 -17.56 -3.74
CA LEU A 104 7.16 -17.42 -3.12
C LEU A 104 7.26 -17.65 -1.62
N THR A 105 6.45 -16.97 -0.81
CA THR A 105 6.34 -17.35 0.61
C THR A 105 5.75 -18.74 0.76
N HIS A 106 6.33 -19.55 1.65
CA HIS A 106 5.78 -20.86 1.94
C HIS A 106 4.60 -20.73 2.90
N ARG A 107 3.50 -21.45 2.61
CA ARG A 107 2.25 -21.38 3.37
C ARG A 107 2.35 -21.61 4.89
N SER A 108 3.42 -22.24 5.37
CA SER A 108 3.58 -22.61 6.78
C SER A 108 4.33 -21.55 7.60
N SER A 109 5.04 -20.61 6.95
CA SER A 109 5.86 -19.61 7.63
C SER A 109 6.37 -18.57 6.65
N ASP A 110 6.31 -17.29 7.03
CA ASP A 110 6.94 -16.19 6.29
C ASP A 110 8.48 -16.27 6.29
N ALA A 111 9.06 -17.06 7.19
CA ALA A 111 10.48 -17.36 7.23
C ALA A 111 10.88 -18.51 6.27
N SER A 112 9.93 -19.08 5.53
CA SER A 112 10.16 -20.16 4.58
C SER A 112 9.74 -19.73 3.18
N ALA A 113 10.45 -20.20 2.16
CA ALA A 113 10.18 -19.85 0.78
C ALA A 113 10.18 -21.05 -0.15
N VAL A 114 9.46 -20.93 -1.25
CA VAL A 114 9.43 -21.88 -2.35
C VAL A 114 10.12 -21.25 -3.55
N ILE A 115 11.13 -21.94 -4.08
CA ILE A 115 11.84 -21.56 -5.30
C ILE A 115 11.23 -22.30 -6.49
N VAL A 116 10.83 -21.53 -7.49
CA VAL A 116 10.28 -22.02 -8.74
C VAL A 116 11.18 -21.55 -9.89
N GLN A 117 11.62 -22.50 -10.72
CA GLN A 117 12.47 -22.28 -11.89
C GLN A 117 11.92 -22.95 -13.15
N GLU A 118 10.74 -23.57 -13.05
CA GLU A 118 10.08 -24.14 -14.22
C GLU A 118 9.56 -22.98 -15.08
N PRO A 119 9.99 -22.86 -16.36
CA PRO A 119 9.72 -21.66 -17.17
C PRO A 119 8.24 -21.32 -17.32
N SER A 120 7.37 -22.33 -17.47
CA SER A 120 5.93 -22.11 -17.67
C SER A 120 5.28 -21.49 -16.43
N ILE A 121 5.64 -21.96 -15.24
CA ILE A 121 5.15 -21.44 -13.96
C ILE A 121 5.73 -20.06 -13.69
N VAL A 122 7.03 -19.84 -13.96
CA VAL A 122 7.62 -18.50 -13.79
C VAL A 122 6.97 -17.49 -14.73
N SER A 123 6.73 -17.86 -16.00
CA SER A 123 6.00 -17.02 -16.95
C SER A 123 4.59 -16.71 -16.46
N TYR A 124 3.85 -17.70 -15.96
CA TYR A 124 2.52 -17.50 -15.38
C TYR A 124 2.54 -16.56 -14.18
N LEU A 125 3.49 -16.73 -13.25
CA LEU A 125 3.64 -15.84 -12.10
C LEU A 125 3.98 -14.41 -12.53
N TYR A 126 4.81 -14.26 -13.56
CA TYR A 126 5.14 -12.95 -14.12
C TYR A 126 3.94 -12.28 -14.78
N GLU A 127 3.05 -13.03 -15.46
CA GLU A 127 1.79 -12.49 -15.97
C GLU A 127 0.87 -12.02 -14.84
N VAL A 128 0.79 -12.79 -13.73
CA VAL A 128 0.02 -12.38 -12.55
C VAL A 128 0.56 -11.08 -11.97
N PHE A 129 1.88 -10.94 -11.87
CA PHE A 129 2.54 -9.69 -11.48
C PHE A 129 2.21 -8.55 -12.44
N SER A 130 2.36 -8.77 -13.74
CA SER A 130 2.19 -7.75 -14.78
C SER A 130 0.77 -7.18 -14.80
N ARG A 131 -0.25 -8.03 -14.64
CA ARG A 131 -1.64 -7.58 -14.53
C ARG A 131 -1.87 -6.73 -13.28
N ALA A 132 -1.29 -7.10 -12.16
CA ALA A 132 -1.35 -6.29 -10.94
C ALA A 132 -0.60 -4.95 -11.11
N TRP A 133 0.53 -4.97 -11.83
CA TRP A 133 1.36 -3.80 -12.13
C TRP A 133 0.63 -2.77 -12.99
N GLU A 134 -0.03 -3.23 -14.05
CA GLU A 134 -0.81 -2.39 -14.98
C GLU A 134 -1.96 -1.67 -14.27
N GLY A 135 -2.63 -2.34 -13.33
CA GLY A 135 -3.72 -1.77 -12.55
C GLY A 135 -3.28 -0.95 -11.32
N ALA A 136 -1.98 -0.86 -11.03
CA ALA A 136 -1.47 -0.20 -9.83
C ALA A 136 -1.13 1.29 -10.07
N SER A 137 -1.27 2.10 -9.02
CA SER A 137 -0.96 3.53 -9.04
C SER A 137 0.49 3.80 -8.63
N LEU A 138 1.16 4.75 -9.26
CA LEU A 138 2.53 5.18 -8.94
C LEU A 138 2.68 5.53 -7.46
N PHE A 139 3.72 5.01 -6.80
CA PHE A 139 4.06 5.41 -5.44
C PHE A 139 4.56 6.87 -5.46
N THR A 140 3.90 7.76 -4.73
CA THR A 140 4.27 9.18 -4.67
C THR A 140 4.86 9.47 -3.30
N THR A 141 6.16 9.77 -3.27
CA THR A 141 6.94 10.05 -2.05
C THR A 141 6.82 11.50 -1.60
N ALA A 142 6.39 12.39 -2.51
CA ALA A 142 6.15 13.79 -2.23
C ALA A 142 4.65 14.08 -2.21
N LYS A 143 4.22 14.97 -1.30
CA LYS A 143 3.13 15.90 -1.56
C LYS A 143 3.49 16.68 -2.84
N ALA A 144 3.18 16.14 -4.01
CA ALA A 144 3.21 16.90 -5.23
C ALA A 144 2.04 17.90 -5.17
N PRO A 145 2.27 19.22 -5.22
CA PRO A 145 1.20 20.14 -5.56
C PRO A 145 0.89 19.88 -7.03
N ASP A 146 -0.40 19.77 -7.35
CA ASP A 146 -0.90 19.59 -8.71
C ASP A 146 -0.96 18.13 -9.22
N GLN A 147 -1.85 17.36 -8.58
CA GLN A 147 -2.69 16.35 -9.22
C GLN A 147 -3.81 16.07 -8.21
N THR A 148 -5.04 16.43 -8.59
CA THR A 148 -6.32 16.15 -7.90
C THR A 148 -6.19 15.21 -6.70
N GLU A 149 -6.32 15.78 -5.50
CA GLU A 149 -6.27 15.09 -4.20
C GLU A 149 -6.92 13.71 -4.25
N THR A 150 -6.11 12.65 -4.42
CA THR A 150 -6.56 11.29 -4.17
C THR A 150 -6.62 11.08 -2.67
N TRP A 151 -7.81 11.28 -2.12
CA TRP A 151 -8.11 10.99 -0.74
C TRP A 151 -7.76 9.54 -0.40
N ASN A 152 -7.14 9.32 0.74
CA ASN A 152 -6.78 8.00 1.21
C ASN A 152 -8.00 7.25 1.76
N GLY A 153 -7.88 5.93 1.92
CA GLY A 153 -8.98 5.08 2.39
C GLY A 153 -9.54 5.51 3.76
N THR A 154 -8.70 6.06 4.63
CA THR A 154 -9.11 6.58 5.94
C THR A 154 -9.89 7.90 5.81
N GLN A 155 -9.49 8.79 4.90
CA GLN A 155 -10.21 10.03 4.59
C GLN A 155 -11.56 9.73 3.94
N HIS A 156 -11.62 8.76 3.01
CA HIS A 156 -12.89 8.28 2.44
C HIS A 156 -13.80 7.67 3.51
N LEU A 157 -13.27 6.80 4.37
CA LEU A 157 -14.03 6.19 5.46
C LEU A 157 -14.51 7.24 6.46
N LEU A 158 -13.64 8.18 6.84
CA LEU A 158 -14.00 9.28 7.74
C LEU A 158 -15.11 10.15 7.15
N LEU A 159 -14.99 10.52 5.88
CA LEU A 159 -15.99 11.29 5.15
C LEU A 159 -17.33 10.56 5.05
N GLN A 160 -17.31 9.25 4.79
CA GLN A 160 -18.50 8.41 4.79
C GLN A 160 -19.14 8.36 6.17
N LEU A 161 -18.37 8.09 7.23
CA LEU A 161 -18.91 8.02 8.60
C LEU A 161 -19.46 9.37 9.09
N LEU A 162 -18.84 10.48 8.68
CA LEU A 162 -19.38 11.82 8.90
C LEU A 162 -20.66 12.06 8.10
N GLY A 163 -20.73 11.59 6.85
CA GLY A 163 -21.92 11.62 6.00
C GLY A 163 -23.09 10.79 6.55
N ASP A 164 -22.80 9.67 7.21
CA ASP A 164 -23.75 8.84 7.94
C ASP A 164 -24.25 9.48 9.26
N GLY A 165 -23.71 10.66 9.61
CA GLY A 165 -24.10 11.44 10.79
C GLY A 165 -23.47 10.97 12.09
N LEU A 166 -22.40 10.18 12.06
CA LEU A 166 -21.71 9.75 13.28
C LEU A 166 -20.95 10.91 13.91
N THR A 167 -20.94 10.93 15.24
CA THR A 167 -20.09 11.84 16.02
C THR A 167 -18.65 11.33 16.07
N VAL A 168 -17.69 12.23 16.33
CA VAL A 168 -16.27 11.86 16.52
C VAL A 168 -16.10 10.79 17.59
N ALA A 169 -16.89 10.83 18.68
CA ALA A 169 -16.90 9.81 19.73
C ALA A 169 -17.42 8.44 19.26
N ALA A 170 -18.34 8.40 18.29
CA ALA A 170 -18.81 7.15 17.69
C ALA A 170 -17.81 6.61 16.66
N ILE A 171 -17.17 7.50 15.90
CA ILE A 171 -16.12 7.17 14.94
C ILE A 171 -14.89 6.59 15.64
N SER A 172 -14.45 7.20 16.76
CA SER A 172 -13.30 6.72 17.52
C SER A 172 -13.49 5.27 18.01
N LYS A 173 -14.68 4.96 18.55
CA LYS A 173 -15.06 3.60 18.96
C LYS A 173 -15.07 2.61 17.79
N ARG A 174 -15.58 3.04 16.63
CA ARG A 174 -15.68 2.19 15.43
C ARG A 174 -14.31 1.94 14.78
N LEU A 175 -13.39 2.87 14.90
CA LEU A 175 -12.03 2.77 14.37
C LEU A 175 -11.02 2.18 15.37
N GLY A 176 -11.42 1.93 16.61
CA GLY A 176 -10.55 1.36 17.65
C GLY A 176 -9.42 2.31 18.10
N ILE A 177 -9.62 3.62 17.98
CA ILE A 177 -8.61 4.65 18.31
C ILE A 177 -9.04 5.51 19.51
N ALA A 178 -8.06 6.11 20.19
CA ALA A 178 -8.33 7.06 21.27
C ALA A 178 -9.12 8.29 20.76
N GLU A 179 -10.08 8.76 21.55
CA GLU A 179 -10.94 9.90 21.19
C GLU A 179 -10.13 11.19 20.93
N ARG A 180 -9.06 11.40 21.69
CA ARG A 180 -8.11 12.51 21.50
C ARG A 180 -7.43 12.47 20.13
N THR A 181 -7.12 11.28 19.62
CA THR A 181 -6.57 11.08 18.27
C THR A 181 -7.62 11.38 17.21
N CYS A 182 -8.87 10.97 17.44
CA CYS A 182 -9.98 11.18 16.51
C CYS A 182 -10.41 12.65 16.38
N GLN A 183 -10.23 13.47 17.43
CA GLN A 183 -10.59 14.89 17.43
C GLN A 183 -9.84 15.72 16.37
N GLY A 184 -8.62 15.34 16.00
CA GLY A 184 -7.85 16.02 14.96
C GLY A 184 -8.24 15.66 13.53
N TYR A 185 -8.99 14.57 13.35
CA TYR A 185 -9.29 14.02 12.02
C TYR A 185 -10.22 14.92 11.18
N PRO A 186 -11.32 15.48 11.72
CA PRO A 186 -12.15 16.43 10.97
C PRO A 186 -11.39 17.68 10.54
N THR A 187 -10.48 18.18 11.38
CA THR A 187 -9.67 19.37 11.06
C THR A 187 -8.73 19.10 9.89
N GLY A 188 -8.07 17.94 9.87
CA GLY A 188 -7.26 17.52 8.72
C GLY A 188 -8.11 17.39 7.46
N LEU A 189 -9.26 16.72 7.59
CA LEU A 189 -10.24 16.52 6.51
C LEU A 189 -10.74 17.83 5.89
N PHE A 190 -11.03 18.83 6.72
CA PHE A 190 -11.52 20.13 6.27
C PHE A 190 -10.43 20.95 5.61
N ASN A 191 -9.21 20.90 6.15
CA ASN A 191 -8.06 21.52 5.52
C ASN A 191 -7.78 20.92 4.14
N ASP A 192 -7.92 19.59 4.00
CA ASP A 192 -7.76 18.90 2.71
C ASP A 192 -8.88 19.32 1.73
N LEU A 193 -10.13 19.46 2.16
CA LEU A 193 -11.21 19.99 1.29
C LEU A 193 -11.13 21.50 1.03
N GLY A 194 -10.29 22.24 1.74
CA GLY A 194 -10.25 23.71 1.71
C GLY A 194 -11.50 24.35 2.31
N VAL A 195 -12.09 23.74 3.33
CA VAL A 195 -13.34 24.20 3.98
C VAL A 195 -13.16 24.40 5.48
N SER A 196 -14.16 25.01 6.12
CA SER A 196 -14.12 25.35 7.55
C SER A 196 -15.15 24.60 8.39
N ASP A 197 -16.15 23.98 7.75
CA ASP A 197 -17.22 23.29 8.45
C ASP A 197 -17.71 22.02 7.72
N ARG A 198 -18.41 21.18 8.47
CA ARG A 198 -18.94 19.88 8.01
C ARG A 198 -19.94 19.97 6.85
N PHE A 199 -20.69 21.07 6.75
CA PHE A 199 -21.67 21.28 5.70
C PHE A 199 -20.96 21.63 4.39
N GLN A 200 -20.01 22.56 4.44
CA GLN A 200 -19.11 22.86 3.32
C GLN A 200 -18.33 21.60 2.89
N ALA A 201 -17.87 20.78 3.84
CA ALA A 201 -17.20 19.52 3.54
C ALA A 201 -18.07 18.55 2.74
N GLY A 202 -19.36 18.41 3.08
CA GLY A 202 -20.29 17.57 2.33
C GLY A 202 -20.52 18.07 0.90
N VAL A 203 -20.67 19.39 0.72
CA VAL A 203 -20.84 20.01 -0.60
C VAL A 203 -19.60 19.80 -1.47
N MET A 204 -18.41 20.04 -0.92
CA MET A 204 -17.14 19.88 -1.65
C MET A 204 -16.83 18.42 -1.96
N ALA A 205 -17.13 17.49 -1.05
CA ALA A 205 -17.00 16.06 -1.28
C ALA A 205 -17.85 15.58 -2.47
N HIS A 206 -19.10 16.06 -2.56
CA HIS A 206 -19.99 15.72 -3.67
C HIS A 206 -19.49 16.33 -5.00
N ALA A 207 -19.11 17.60 -4.99
CA ALA A 207 -18.58 18.29 -6.17
C ALA A 207 -17.30 17.63 -6.73
N ARG A 208 -16.49 17.01 -5.87
CA ARG A 208 -15.27 16.27 -6.23
C ARG A 208 -15.48 14.78 -6.50
N GLY A 209 -16.72 14.28 -6.46
CA GLY A 209 -17.03 12.86 -6.71
C GLY A 209 -16.52 11.90 -5.62
N LEU A 210 -16.20 12.41 -4.42
CA LEU A 210 -15.62 11.63 -3.31
C LEU A 210 -16.68 10.83 -2.53
N VAL A 211 -17.95 11.16 -2.73
CA VAL A 211 -19.12 10.51 -2.13
C VAL A 211 -20.18 10.23 -3.19
N ASP A 212 -20.77 9.05 -3.12
CA ASP A 212 -21.90 8.65 -3.96
C ASP A 212 -23.21 9.04 -3.24
N PRO A 213 -24.01 9.98 -3.79
CA PRO A 213 -25.27 10.40 -3.18
C PRO A 213 -26.30 9.26 -3.07
N ALA A 214 -26.17 8.19 -3.87
CA ALA A 214 -27.03 7.00 -3.77
C ALA A 214 -26.71 6.13 -2.53
N ARG A 215 -25.54 6.31 -1.92
CA ARG A 215 -25.11 5.60 -0.70
C ARG A 215 -25.32 6.39 0.58
N VAL A 216 -25.67 7.68 0.50
CA VAL A 216 -26.01 8.48 1.68
C VAL A 216 -27.37 8.00 2.18
N THR A 217 -27.35 7.05 3.11
CA THR A 217 -28.58 6.59 3.75
C THR A 217 -29.07 7.68 4.71
N ALA A 218 -30.30 8.14 4.50
CA ALA A 218 -30.94 9.04 5.44
C ALA A 218 -31.01 8.34 6.81
N SER A 219 -30.29 8.89 7.80
CA SER A 219 -30.35 8.38 9.16
C SER A 219 -31.81 8.38 9.64
N PRO A 220 -32.31 7.31 10.29
CA PRO A 220 -33.67 7.28 10.79
C PRO A 220 -33.85 8.46 11.74
N ARG A 221 -34.74 9.40 11.38
CA ARG A 221 -35.15 10.49 12.28
C ARG A 221 -35.50 9.87 13.63
N LYS A 222 -34.73 10.18 14.68
CA LYS A 222 -35.12 9.87 16.05
C LYS A 222 -36.48 10.52 16.28
N SER A 223 -37.54 9.70 16.30
CA SER A 223 -38.89 10.15 16.60
C SER A 223 -38.84 10.69 18.03
N ASN A 224 -38.98 12.00 18.17
CA ASN A 224 -39.07 12.65 19.46
C ASN A 224 -40.48 12.39 20.00
N ARG A 225 -40.70 11.23 20.62
CA ARG A 225 -41.89 11.02 21.46
C ARG A 225 -41.66 11.79 22.75
N ARG A 226 -42.25 12.99 22.81
CA ARG A 226 -42.62 13.64 24.06
C ARG A 226 -43.77 12.84 24.67
N THR A 227 -43.53 12.29 25.85
CA THR A 227 -44.52 12.05 26.91
C THR A 227 -43.82 12.35 28.22
#